data_AF-A0A3P9BY91-F1
#
_entry.id   AF-A0A3P9BY91-F1
#
_cell.length_a   1.000
_cell.length_b   1.000
_cell.length_c   1.000
_cell.angle_alpha   90.00
_cell.angle_beta   90.00
_cell.angle_gamma   90.00
#
_symmetry.space_group_name_H-M   'P 1'
#
loop_
_entity.id
_entity.type
_entity.pdbx_description
1 polymer ?
#
loop_
_entity_poly.entity_id
_entity_poly.type
_entity_poly.pdbx_seq_one_letter_code
_entity_poly.pdbx_strand_id
1 'polypeptide(L)'
;MKLTRKLVLAKAKASDLESVKKLNCWGCNLTDISIFAQMPNIEVLTLSVNSILSLSPLAGCLSLSELYLRRNMIPSLSELSHLRPLTRLRVLWLAENPCCGTDATQYRLTVLRCLPRLQKLDNQVVTDDEISLALMEGEEVTTPPGSIQNQHTTNGLQDAETENDPLNYNMEETNKIREELGMKPLSRDKFSSLSSPSTRESKPIKKSHALDAVLLLLKDLDEEELHVVHTATQNRLQIYTLDSERLTKTQQTQKTAEIQH
;
A
#
# COMPACT_ATOMS: atom_id res chain seq x y z
N MET A 1 2.90 -17.62 24.72
CA MET A 1 4.17 -18.37 24.87
C MET A 1 5.21 -17.78 23.92
N LYS A 2 6.49 -17.74 24.31
CA LYS A 2 7.57 -17.22 23.44
C LYS A 2 8.32 -18.35 22.76
N LEU A 3 8.56 -18.21 21.47
CA LEU A 3 9.38 -19.16 20.70
C LEU A 3 10.87 -18.91 21.01
N THR A 4 11.54 -19.85 21.68
CA THR A 4 12.96 -19.71 22.05
C THR A 4 13.89 -20.32 20.98
N ARG A 5 15.13 -19.81 20.88
CA ARG A 5 16.15 -20.33 19.96
C ARG A 5 16.31 -21.85 20.06
N LYS A 6 16.37 -22.39 21.28
CA LYS A 6 16.49 -23.84 21.53
C LYS A 6 15.31 -24.63 20.93
N LEU A 7 14.08 -24.13 21.09
CA LEU A 7 12.88 -24.78 20.56
C LEU A 7 12.84 -24.73 19.02
N VAL A 8 13.28 -23.62 18.43
CA VAL A 8 13.40 -23.49 16.96
C VAL A 8 14.40 -24.49 16.41
N LEU A 9 15.61 -24.53 16.96
CA LEU A 9 16.66 -25.46 16.52
C LEU A 9 16.23 -26.93 16.68
N ALA A 10 15.58 -27.26 17.79
CA ALA A 10 15.04 -28.59 18.02
C ALA A 10 13.94 -28.98 17.01
N LYS A 11 13.00 -28.07 16.72
CA LYS A 11 11.91 -28.31 15.75
C LYS A 11 12.41 -28.36 14.31
N ALA A 12 13.35 -27.50 13.94
CA ALA A 12 13.92 -27.43 12.60
C ALA A 12 15.01 -28.48 12.35
N LYS A 13 15.48 -29.20 13.39
CA LYS A 13 16.66 -30.07 13.36
C LYS A 13 17.87 -29.37 12.72
N ALA A 14 18.03 -28.10 13.06
CA ALA A 14 19.06 -27.24 12.49
C ALA A 14 20.13 -26.93 13.53
N SER A 15 21.37 -26.76 13.06
CA SER A 15 22.50 -26.34 13.89
C SER A 15 22.41 -24.84 14.22
N ASP A 16 21.97 -24.05 13.23
CA ASP A 16 21.94 -22.59 13.30
C ASP A 16 20.64 -22.02 12.74
N LEU A 17 20.23 -20.85 13.27
CA LEU A 17 19.00 -20.16 12.85
C LEU A 17 19.02 -19.75 11.38
N GLU A 18 20.19 -19.42 10.83
CA GLU A 18 20.35 -19.03 9.42
C GLU A 18 20.13 -20.19 8.45
N SER A 19 20.33 -21.44 8.91
CA SER A 19 20.11 -22.65 8.11
C SER A 19 18.64 -23.08 8.05
N VAL A 20 17.77 -22.49 8.89
CA VAL A 20 16.36 -22.86 8.99
C VAL A 20 15.59 -22.29 7.80
N LYS A 21 15.28 -23.16 6.84
CA LYS A 21 14.44 -22.80 5.67
C LYS A 21 12.96 -23.06 5.88
N LYS A 22 12.62 -24.09 6.68
CA LYS A 22 11.24 -24.51 6.90
C LYS A 22 11.01 -24.69 8.38
N LEU A 23 9.95 -24.08 8.91
CA LEU A 23 9.58 -24.23 10.31
C LEU A 23 8.08 -24.45 10.46
N ASN A 24 7.73 -25.48 11.24
CA ASN A 24 6.36 -25.75 11.63
C ASN A 24 6.17 -25.53 13.14
N CYS A 25 5.37 -24.52 13.45
CA CYS A 25 4.98 -24.11 14.79
C CYS A 25 3.45 -24.06 14.93
N TRP A 26 2.75 -25.00 14.29
CA TRP A 26 1.31 -25.17 14.44
C TRP A 26 0.92 -25.48 15.89
N GLY A 27 -0.13 -24.83 16.41
CA GLY A 27 -0.71 -25.18 17.72
C GLY A 27 0.24 -24.99 18.92
N CYS A 28 1.20 -24.06 18.83
CA CYS A 28 2.23 -23.86 19.85
C CYS A 28 1.89 -22.72 20.85
N ASN A 29 0.66 -22.20 20.84
CA ASN A 29 0.20 -21.08 21.67
C ASN A 29 1.16 -19.87 21.65
N LEU A 30 1.76 -19.61 20.49
CA LEU A 30 2.75 -18.55 20.31
C LEU A 30 2.07 -17.19 20.33
N THR A 31 2.65 -16.28 21.11
CA THR A 31 2.26 -14.87 21.20
C THR A 31 3.40 -13.96 20.76
N ASP A 32 4.65 -14.36 21.06
CA ASP A 32 5.86 -13.63 20.71
C ASP A 32 6.64 -14.40 19.64
N ILE A 33 6.76 -13.77 18.47
CA ILE A 33 7.44 -14.28 17.27
C ILE A 33 8.69 -13.46 16.91
N SER A 34 9.23 -12.67 17.86
CA SER A 34 10.39 -11.79 17.66
C SER A 34 11.65 -12.52 17.16
N ILE A 35 11.74 -13.83 17.40
CA ILE A 35 12.88 -14.66 16.98
C ILE A 35 13.04 -14.72 15.46
N PHE A 36 11.97 -14.54 14.67
CA PHE A 36 12.04 -14.59 13.21
C PHE A 36 12.81 -13.42 12.61
N ALA A 37 12.98 -12.32 13.33
CA ALA A 37 13.85 -11.23 12.90
C ALA A 37 15.32 -11.68 12.72
N GLN A 38 15.72 -12.79 13.36
CA GLN A 38 17.06 -13.39 13.25
C GLN A 38 17.13 -14.54 12.24
N MET A 39 16.09 -14.74 11.43
CA MET A 39 15.97 -15.87 10.49
C MET A 39 15.63 -15.40 9.06
N PRO A 40 16.53 -14.64 8.40
CA PRO A 40 16.24 -14.04 7.08
C PRO A 40 16.06 -15.06 5.94
N ASN A 41 16.57 -16.28 6.13
CA ASN A 41 16.57 -17.35 5.12
C ASN A 41 15.36 -18.28 5.19
N ILE A 42 14.37 -18.00 6.06
CA ILE A 42 13.18 -18.84 6.13
C ILE A 42 12.35 -18.70 4.86
N GLU A 43 11.96 -19.83 4.27
CA GLU A 43 11.21 -19.92 3.02
C GLU A 43 9.76 -20.34 3.28
N VAL A 44 9.53 -21.25 4.23
CA VAL A 44 8.19 -21.79 4.56
C VAL A 44 7.96 -21.73 6.06
N LEU A 45 6.90 -21.03 6.46
CA LEU A 45 6.57 -20.80 7.86
C LEU A 45 5.11 -21.15 8.16
N THR A 46 4.90 -22.16 9.01
CA THR A 46 3.58 -22.53 9.51
C THR A 46 3.39 -22.06 10.95
N LEU A 47 2.49 -21.10 11.14
CA LEU A 47 2.15 -20.47 12.42
C LEU A 47 0.64 -20.53 12.71
N SER A 48 -0.10 -21.44 12.07
CA SER A 48 -1.53 -21.53 12.28
C SER A 48 -1.89 -22.04 13.68
N VAL A 49 -3.07 -21.65 14.18
CA VAL A 49 -3.57 -21.99 15.52
C VAL A 49 -2.59 -21.51 16.60
N ASN A 50 -2.31 -20.22 16.58
CA ASN A 50 -1.53 -19.53 17.61
C ASN A 50 -2.30 -18.27 18.06
N SER A 51 -1.65 -17.38 18.81
CA SER A 51 -2.25 -16.14 19.32
C SER A 51 -1.37 -14.95 18.96
N ILE A 52 -0.93 -14.91 17.70
CA ILE A 52 -0.06 -13.85 17.17
C ILE A 52 -0.90 -12.61 16.90
N LEU A 53 -0.44 -11.45 17.37
CA LEU A 53 -1.11 -10.16 17.18
C LEU A 53 -0.42 -9.28 16.13
N SER A 54 0.90 -9.40 15.96
CA SER A 54 1.68 -8.55 15.05
C SER A 54 2.61 -9.36 14.15
N LEU A 55 2.78 -8.86 12.92
CA LEU A 55 3.64 -9.43 11.89
C LEU A 55 4.96 -8.67 11.72
N SER A 56 5.20 -7.62 12.49
CA SER A 56 6.42 -6.79 12.44
C SER A 56 7.73 -7.61 12.42
N PRO A 57 7.92 -8.66 13.26
CA PRO A 57 9.13 -9.47 13.23
C PRO A 57 9.40 -10.25 11.93
N LEU A 58 8.41 -10.38 11.05
CA LEU A 58 8.54 -11.07 9.76
C LEU A 58 9.04 -10.15 8.64
N ALA A 59 9.09 -8.83 8.85
CA ALA A 59 9.48 -7.87 7.82
C ALA A 59 10.89 -8.12 7.24
N GLY A 60 11.81 -8.67 8.05
CA GLY A 60 13.17 -9.02 7.63
C GLY A 60 13.32 -10.38 6.93
N CYS A 61 12.25 -11.17 6.83
CA CYS A 61 12.28 -12.53 6.27
C CYS A 61 12.18 -12.52 4.73
N LEU A 62 13.11 -11.85 4.04
CA LEU A 62 13.05 -11.60 2.59
C LEU A 62 12.96 -12.87 1.71
N SER A 63 13.39 -14.02 2.24
CA SER A 63 13.31 -15.31 1.54
C SER A 63 11.95 -16.01 1.67
N LEU A 64 11.02 -15.46 2.47
CA LEU A 64 9.76 -16.11 2.78
C LEU A 64 8.87 -16.22 1.53
N SER A 65 8.43 -17.44 1.25
CA SER A 65 7.62 -17.81 0.09
C SER A 65 6.23 -18.28 0.47
N GLU A 66 6.09 -18.94 1.61
CA GLU A 66 4.82 -19.46 2.12
C GLU A 66 4.64 -19.12 3.60
N LEU A 67 3.51 -18.48 3.93
CA LEU A 67 3.18 -18.06 5.27
C LEU A 67 1.75 -18.48 5.66
N TYR A 68 1.65 -19.36 6.66
CA TYR A 68 0.37 -19.87 7.14
C TYR A 68 0.05 -19.33 8.53
N LEU A 69 -0.90 -18.39 8.61
CA LEU A 69 -1.33 -17.68 9.81
C LEU A 69 -2.80 -17.94 10.17
N ARG A 70 -3.43 -18.98 9.61
CA ARG A 70 -4.82 -19.35 9.92
C ARG A 70 -5.07 -19.42 11.43
N ARG A 71 -6.20 -18.89 11.91
CA ARG A 71 -6.61 -18.91 13.32
C ARG A 71 -5.55 -18.32 14.25
N ASN A 72 -5.27 -17.03 14.04
CA ASN A 72 -4.46 -16.18 14.91
C ASN A 72 -5.28 -14.96 15.37
N MET A 73 -4.64 -13.99 16.04
CA MET A 73 -5.28 -12.82 16.63
C MET A 73 -4.86 -11.52 15.94
N ILE A 74 -4.65 -11.56 14.62
CA ILE A 74 -4.25 -10.38 13.84
C ILE A 74 -5.44 -9.42 13.77
N PRO A 75 -5.36 -8.21 14.36
CA PRO A 75 -6.53 -7.36 14.57
C PRO A 75 -6.97 -6.62 13.30
N SER A 76 -6.04 -6.29 12.40
CA SER A 76 -6.29 -5.44 11.23
C SER A 76 -5.37 -5.79 10.07
N LEU A 77 -5.78 -5.43 8.85
CA LEU A 77 -4.97 -5.54 7.64
C LEU A 77 -3.78 -4.58 7.63
N SER A 78 -3.72 -3.61 8.54
CA SER A 78 -2.53 -2.74 8.78
C SER A 78 -1.22 -3.52 8.93
N GLU A 79 -1.29 -4.70 9.55
CA GLU A 79 -0.12 -5.57 9.75
C GLU A 79 0.48 -6.12 8.45
N LEU A 80 -0.28 -6.09 7.34
CA LEU A 80 0.23 -6.50 6.03
C LEU A 80 1.28 -5.54 5.48
N SER A 81 1.34 -4.31 5.99
CA SER A 81 2.40 -3.36 5.63
C SER A 81 3.81 -3.93 5.93
N HIS A 82 3.95 -4.73 6.99
CA HIS A 82 5.20 -5.41 7.33
C HIS A 82 5.56 -6.53 6.36
N LEU A 83 4.59 -7.06 5.60
CA LEU A 83 4.82 -8.10 4.59
C LEU A 83 5.10 -7.54 3.19
N ARG A 84 4.88 -6.24 2.95
CA ARG A 84 5.16 -5.60 1.63
C ARG A 84 6.59 -5.80 1.12
N PRO A 85 7.65 -5.77 1.96
CA PRO A 85 9.02 -6.01 1.50
C PRO A 85 9.26 -7.45 1.03
N LEU A 86 8.37 -8.40 1.36
CA LEU A 86 8.54 -9.82 1.08
C LEU A 86 8.19 -10.14 -0.38
N THR A 87 9.08 -9.76 -1.29
CA THR A 87 8.88 -9.89 -2.75
C THR A 87 8.72 -11.35 -3.22
N ARG A 88 9.19 -12.32 -2.43
CA ARG A 88 9.12 -13.75 -2.73
C ARG A 88 7.86 -14.43 -2.18
N LEU A 89 7.04 -13.74 -1.41
CA LEU A 89 5.84 -14.31 -0.80
C LEU A 89 4.80 -14.64 -1.88
N ARG A 90 4.47 -15.92 -2.02
CA ARG A 90 3.51 -16.44 -3.01
C ARG A 90 2.25 -17.00 -2.37
N VAL A 91 2.37 -17.60 -1.19
CA VAL A 91 1.24 -18.23 -0.49
C VAL A 91 1.03 -17.56 0.86
N LEU A 92 -0.18 -17.08 1.09
CA LEU A 92 -0.58 -16.48 2.37
C LEU A 92 -1.91 -17.08 2.83
N TRP A 93 -2.00 -17.43 4.11
CA TRP A 93 -3.24 -17.90 4.73
C TRP A 93 -3.51 -17.11 6.00
N LEU A 94 -4.56 -16.30 5.99
CA LEU A 94 -5.00 -15.43 7.09
C LEU A 94 -6.42 -15.72 7.57
N ALA A 95 -7.16 -16.64 6.95
CA ALA A 95 -8.50 -17.03 7.38
C ALA A 95 -8.60 -17.31 8.90
N GLU A 96 -9.78 -17.04 9.46
CA GLU A 96 -10.05 -17.12 10.91
C GLU A 96 -9.17 -16.16 11.75
N ASN A 97 -8.74 -15.03 11.17
CA ASN A 97 -8.20 -13.91 11.93
C ASN A 97 -9.23 -12.77 12.02
N PRO A 98 -9.21 -11.96 13.08
CA PRO A 98 -10.04 -10.77 13.18
C PRO A 98 -9.93 -9.81 11.99
N CYS A 99 -8.75 -9.73 11.36
CA CYS A 99 -8.51 -8.89 10.18
C CYS A 99 -9.32 -9.26 8.93
N CYS A 100 -9.91 -10.47 8.86
CA CYS A 100 -10.80 -10.84 7.76
C CYS A 100 -12.10 -10.03 7.76
N GLY A 101 -12.46 -9.43 8.90
CA GLY A 101 -13.67 -8.61 9.03
C GLY A 101 -14.95 -9.36 8.66
N THR A 102 -15.99 -8.59 8.35
CA THR A 102 -17.29 -9.10 7.89
C THR A 102 -17.40 -9.17 6.37
N ASP A 103 -16.60 -8.37 5.66
CA ASP A 103 -16.62 -8.30 4.20
C ASP A 103 -15.45 -9.09 3.60
N ALA A 104 -15.74 -10.31 3.16
CA ALA A 104 -14.77 -11.21 2.55
C ALA A 104 -14.24 -10.69 1.20
N THR A 105 -15.05 -9.94 0.44
CA THR A 105 -14.67 -9.40 -0.86
C THR A 105 -13.67 -8.28 -0.66
N GLN A 106 -14.00 -7.31 0.20
CA GLN A 106 -13.12 -6.18 0.47
C GLN A 106 -11.82 -6.62 1.15
N TYR A 107 -11.90 -7.59 2.06
CA TYR A 107 -10.71 -8.24 2.63
C TYR A 107 -9.80 -8.79 1.53
N ARG A 108 -10.35 -9.59 0.59
CA ARG A 108 -9.57 -10.23 -0.46
C ARG A 108 -8.93 -9.19 -1.38
N LEU A 109 -9.69 -8.19 -1.83
CA LEU A 109 -9.17 -7.11 -2.67
C LEU A 109 -8.07 -6.32 -1.96
N THR A 110 -8.27 -5.97 -0.69
CA THR A 110 -7.31 -5.20 0.11
C THR A 110 -6.00 -5.97 0.32
N VAL A 111 -6.07 -7.29 0.58
CA VAL A 111 -4.87 -8.14 0.71
C VAL A 111 -4.11 -8.21 -0.61
N LEU A 112 -4.82 -8.45 -1.72
CA LEU A 112 -4.21 -8.56 -3.05
C LEU A 112 -3.61 -7.25 -3.52
N ARG A 113 -4.23 -6.12 -3.19
CA ARG A 113 -3.68 -4.78 -3.44
C ARG A 113 -2.39 -4.53 -2.68
N CYS A 114 -2.32 -4.96 -1.42
CA CYS A 114 -1.10 -4.83 -0.61
C CYS A 114 0.01 -5.79 -1.04
N LEU A 115 -0.35 -6.97 -1.52
CA LEU A 115 0.57 -8.05 -1.87
C LEU A 115 0.24 -8.61 -3.26
N PRO A 116 0.47 -7.84 -4.34
CA PRO A 116 0.06 -8.21 -5.70
C PRO A 116 0.84 -9.38 -6.30
N ARG A 117 1.88 -9.87 -5.60
CA ARG A 117 2.71 -11.02 -6.03
C ARG A 117 2.20 -12.37 -5.53
N LEU A 118 1.12 -12.38 -4.74
CA LEU A 118 0.50 -13.59 -4.21
C LEU A 118 -0.11 -14.43 -5.34
N GLN A 119 0.14 -15.73 -5.28
CA GLN A 119 -0.46 -16.74 -6.16
C GLN A 119 -1.59 -17.49 -5.47
N LYS A 120 -1.59 -17.52 -4.13
CA LYS A 120 -2.59 -18.23 -3.34
C LYS A 120 -2.88 -17.49 -2.04
N LEU A 121 -4.16 -17.21 -1.81
CA LEU A 121 -4.69 -16.58 -0.60
C LEU A 121 -5.79 -17.46 -0.01
N ASP A 122 -5.67 -17.83 1.27
CA ASP A 122 -6.70 -18.58 2.02
C ASP A 122 -7.16 -19.87 1.35
N ASN A 123 -6.17 -20.61 0.83
CA ASN A 123 -6.36 -21.83 0.05
C ASN A 123 -7.02 -21.65 -1.33
N GLN A 124 -7.27 -20.41 -1.76
CA GLN A 124 -7.79 -20.09 -3.09
C GLN A 124 -6.68 -19.54 -3.98
N VAL A 125 -6.62 -20.02 -5.23
CA VAL A 125 -5.71 -19.47 -6.24
C VAL A 125 -6.10 -18.02 -6.50
N VAL A 126 -5.09 -17.18 -6.71
CA VAL A 126 -5.26 -15.78 -7.11
C VAL A 126 -5.09 -15.71 -8.61
N THR A 127 -6.05 -15.10 -9.29
CA THR A 127 -6.02 -14.88 -10.73
C THR A 127 -5.52 -13.46 -11.05
N ASP A 128 -4.99 -13.27 -12.26
CA ASP A 128 -4.51 -11.95 -12.68
C ASP A 128 -5.66 -10.92 -12.73
N ASP A 129 -6.86 -11.34 -13.11
CA ASP A 129 -8.07 -10.50 -13.11
C ASP A 129 -8.42 -9.97 -11.71
N GLU A 130 -8.29 -10.81 -10.68
CA GLU A 130 -8.50 -10.40 -9.29
C GLU A 130 -7.45 -9.40 -8.82
N ILE A 131 -6.19 -9.55 -9.27
CA ILE A 131 -5.13 -8.59 -8.96
C ILE A 131 -5.43 -7.24 -9.63
N SER A 132 -5.84 -7.25 -10.91
CA SER A 132 -6.24 -6.04 -11.62
C SER A 132 -7.42 -5.34 -10.94
N LEU A 133 -8.43 -6.10 -10.52
CA LEU A 133 -9.58 -5.58 -9.77
C LEU A 133 -9.15 -5.00 -8.42
N ALA A 134 -8.30 -5.71 -7.67
CA ALA A 134 -7.77 -5.26 -6.39
C ALA A 134 -6.98 -3.95 -6.50
N LEU A 135 -6.21 -3.76 -7.57
CA LEU A 135 -5.47 -2.52 -7.81
C LEU A 135 -6.40 -1.33 -8.07
N MET A 136 -7.57 -1.57 -8.69
CA MET A 136 -8.56 -0.54 -8.99
C MET A 136 -9.47 -0.22 -7.79
N GLU A 137 -9.97 -1.26 -7.08
CA GLU A 137 -11.06 -1.13 -6.09
C GLU A 137 -10.64 -1.42 -4.65
N GLY A 138 -9.51 -2.09 -4.42
CA GLY A 138 -9.08 -2.43 -3.07
C GLY A 138 -8.79 -1.19 -2.21
N GLU A 139 -8.85 -1.32 -0.90
CA GLU A 139 -8.49 -0.23 0.02
C GLU A 139 -6.99 -0.13 0.25
N GLU A 140 -6.51 1.07 0.59
CA GLU A 140 -5.08 1.30 0.83
C GLU A 140 -4.89 1.12 2.32
N VAL A 141 -4.18 0.06 2.66
CA VAL A 141 -3.77 -0.14 4.03
C VAL A 141 -2.71 0.92 4.34
N THR A 142 -3.10 1.95 5.08
CA THR A 142 -2.19 2.95 5.63
C THR A 142 -1.39 2.31 6.76
N THR A 143 -0.08 2.53 6.74
CA THR A 143 0.80 2.14 7.86
C THR A 143 0.41 2.93 9.11
N PRO A 144 0.39 2.32 10.31
CA PRO A 144 0.42 3.09 11.54
C PRO A 144 1.60 4.07 11.54
N PRO A 145 1.48 5.28 12.10
CA PRO A 145 2.58 6.24 12.18
C PRO A 145 3.68 5.66 13.10
N GLY A 146 4.71 5.03 12.51
CA GLY A 146 5.79 4.43 13.31
C GLY A 146 6.78 3.53 12.59
N SER A 147 6.73 3.36 11.26
CA SER A 147 7.69 2.52 10.53
C SER A 147 8.21 3.21 9.28
N ILE A 148 9.05 4.23 9.46
CA ILE A 148 9.83 4.82 8.38
C ILE A 148 11.15 4.05 8.28
N GLN A 149 11.28 3.21 7.25
CA GLN A 149 12.54 2.95 6.57
C GLN A 149 12.24 2.62 5.09
N ASN A 150 12.43 3.66 4.25
CA ASN A 150 12.90 3.58 2.86
C ASN A 150 12.13 2.72 1.84
N GLN A 151 11.15 3.31 1.15
CA GLN A 151 11.32 3.93 -0.19
C GLN A 151 9.96 4.13 -0.90
N HIS A 152 9.84 5.33 -1.49
CA HIS A 152 8.76 5.96 -2.24
C HIS A 152 7.86 5.04 -3.10
N THR A 153 6.54 5.27 -3.07
CA THR A 153 5.84 6.27 -3.92
C THR A 153 4.39 6.38 -3.48
N THR A 154 3.95 7.55 -2.99
CA THR A 154 2.55 7.99 -3.12
C THR A 154 2.52 9.50 -3.29
N ASN A 155 2.10 9.94 -4.47
CA ASN A 155 1.58 11.28 -4.70
C ASN A 155 0.31 11.48 -3.86
N GLY A 156 0.15 12.66 -3.26
CA GLY A 156 -1.17 13.19 -2.91
C GLY A 156 -1.40 13.53 -1.44
N LEU A 157 -0.99 14.74 -1.07
CA LEU A 157 -1.47 15.64 -0.01
C LEU A 157 -2.45 15.12 1.06
N GLN A 158 -2.08 15.33 2.32
CA GLN A 158 -3.01 15.83 3.33
C GLN A 158 -2.39 17.06 4.02
N ASP A 159 -3.11 18.18 3.92
CA ASP A 159 -2.90 19.39 4.68
C ASP A 159 -3.21 19.12 6.16
N ALA A 160 -2.23 19.31 7.04
CA ALA A 160 -2.46 19.61 8.45
C ALA A 160 -1.25 20.40 8.96
N GLU A 161 -1.54 21.60 9.45
CA GLU A 161 -0.60 22.57 10.00
C GLU A 161 0.24 21.95 11.11
N THR A 162 1.57 21.98 10.97
CA THR A 162 2.48 21.83 12.11
C THR A 162 3.77 22.56 11.81
N GLU A 163 3.89 23.78 12.37
CA GLU A 163 5.18 24.41 12.64
C GLU A 163 6.05 23.43 13.45
N ASN A 164 7.34 23.36 13.09
CA ASN A 164 8.42 22.64 13.78
C ASN A 164 8.59 21.14 13.46
N ASP A 165 8.97 20.82 12.22
CA ASP A 165 9.67 19.56 11.88
C ASP A 165 11.19 19.79 11.89
N PRO A 166 11.99 19.17 12.78
CA PRO A 166 13.43 19.42 12.94
C PRO A 166 14.34 19.00 11.77
N LEU A 167 13.79 18.51 10.66
CA LEU A 167 14.56 17.93 9.56
C LEU A 167 14.41 18.64 8.21
N ASN A 168 13.71 19.79 8.15
CA ASN A 168 13.54 20.55 6.92
C ASN A 168 14.31 21.88 6.95
N TYR A 169 15.65 21.81 7.02
CA TYR A 169 16.48 22.99 6.84
C TYR A 169 16.65 23.31 5.36
N ASN A 170 16.28 24.52 4.97
CA ASN A 170 16.53 24.99 3.60
C ASN A 170 18.03 25.31 3.39
N MET A 171 18.44 25.43 2.12
CA MET A 171 19.84 25.69 1.76
C MET A 171 20.33 27.04 2.32
N GLU A 172 19.43 28.03 2.43
CA GLU A 172 19.74 29.33 3.02
C GLU A 172 19.99 29.26 4.53
N GLU A 173 19.21 28.49 5.27
CA GLU A 173 19.39 28.22 6.71
C GLU A 173 20.68 27.44 6.96
N THR A 174 20.96 26.46 6.11
CA THR A 174 22.20 25.68 6.17
C THR A 174 23.44 26.57 5.96
N ASN A 175 23.35 27.55 5.05
CA ASN A 175 24.43 28.50 4.81
C ASN A 175 24.52 29.55 5.93
N LYS A 176 23.41 29.98 6.52
CA LYS A 176 23.40 30.84 7.73
C LYS A 176 24.11 30.19 8.91
N ILE A 177 23.81 28.91 9.19
CA ILE A 177 24.47 28.15 10.26
C ILE A 177 25.97 28.01 9.98
N ARG A 178 26.38 27.81 8.72
CA ARG A 178 27.80 27.77 8.35
C ARG A 178 28.51 29.09 8.59
N GLU A 179 27.87 30.22 8.26
CA GLU A 179 28.44 31.54 8.49
C GLU A 179 28.59 31.85 9.98
N GLU A 180 27.61 31.51 10.81
CA GLU A 180 27.71 31.65 12.27
C GLU A 180 28.84 30.80 12.88
N LEU A 181 29.15 29.65 12.27
CA LEU A 181 30.25 28.78 12.66
C LEU A 181 31.60 29.14 11.99
N GLY A 182 31.68 30.27 11.27
CA GLY A 182 32.91 30.72 10.60
C GLY A 182 33.33 29.90 9.38
N MET A 183 32.42 29.11 8.80
CA MET A 183 32.64 28.27 7.64
C MET A 183 32.14 28.91 6.33
N LYS A 184 32.76 28.54 5.20
CA LYS A 184 32.36 29.07 3.89
C LYS A 184 30.99 28.51 3.43
N PRO A 185 30.10 29.36 2.89
CA PRO A 185 28.81 28.93 2.38
C PRO A 185 28.94 28.02 1.14
N LEU A 186 27.98 27.11 0.97
CA LEU A 186 27.90 26.21 -0.19
C LEU A 186 27.36 26.98 -1.40
N SER A 187 28.17 27.07 -2.45
CA SER A 187 27.74 27.58 -3.75
C SER A 187 27.01 26.49 -4.54
N ARG A 188 25.91 26.87 -5.20
CA ARG A 188 24.98 25.97 -5.92
C ARG A 188 25.59 25.29 -7.16
N ASP A 189 26.78 25.69 -7.58
CA ASP A 189 27.34 25.34 -8.90
C ASP A 189 28.26 24.11 -8.95
N LYS A 190 28.29 23.26 -7.90
CA LYS A 190 28.98 21.96 -7.96
C LYS A 190 28.10 20.79 -8.41
N PHE A 191 26.81 21.02 -8.65
CA PHE A 191 25.88 20.02 -9.16
C PHE A 191 25.01 20.61 -10.27
N SER A 192 25.64 20.98 -11.38
CA SER A 192 24.96 21.40 -12.61
C SER A 192 25.42 20.54 -13.79
N SER A 193 24.79 19.38 -13.95
CA SER A 193 24.70 18.59 -15.18
C SER A 193 23.41 17.76 -15.00
N LEU A 194 22.30 17.90 -15.72
CA LEU A 194 22.04 18.36 -17.07
C LEU A 194 20.60 18.92 -17.16
N SER A 195 20.45 20.02 -17.91
CA SER A 195 19.28 20.45 -18.70
C SER A 195 17.89 20.56 -18.05
N SER A 196 17.54 21.80 -17.69
CA SER A 196 16.19 22.38 -17.83
C SER A 196 15.97 22.88 -19.28
N PRO A 197 14.75 23.28 -19.71
CA PRO A 197 14.32 24.68 -19.51
C PRO A 197 12.82 24.82 -19.12
N SER A 198 12.44 25.62 -18.11
CA SER A 198 12.19 27.08 -18.14
C SER A 198 11.04 27.45 -19.11
N THR A 199 9.94 28.12 -18.76
CA THR A 199 9.81 29.45 -18.10
C THR A 199 8.32 29.78 -17.79
N ARG A 200 8.06 30.37 -16.61
CA ARG A 200 7.28 31.62 -16.35
C ARG A 200 5.75 31.68 -16.64
N GLU A 201 4.93 31.86 -15.60
CA GLU A 201 4.12 33.06 -15.28
C GLU A 201 2.94 32.77 -14.31
N SER A 202 2.52 33.81 -13.60
CA SER A 202 1.75 33.79 -12.35
C SER A 202 0.25 34.11 -12.50
N LYS A 203 -0.58 33.42 -11.69
CA LYS A 203 -2.00 33.66 -11.29
C LYS A 203 -3.08 32.92 -12.11
N PRO A 204 -4.27 32.68 -11.51
CA PRO A 204 -4.60 31.64 -10.54
C PRO A 204 -5.53 30.57 -11.18
N ILE A 205 -5.98 29.61 -10.37
CA ILE A 205 -7.12 28.68 -10.60
C ILE A 205 -6.72 27.26 -11.00
N LYS A 206 -6.72 26.41 -9.96
CA LYS A 206 -6.86 24.96 -9.98
C LYS A 206 -7.95 24.55 -10.98
N LYS A 207 -7.55 24.05 -12.16
CA LYS A 207 -8.29 23.18 -13.13
C LYS A 207 -7.55 23.04 -14.47
N SER A 208 -6.70 24.00 -14.88
CA SER A 208 -6.08 23.98 -16.22
C SER A 208 -5.03 22.87 -16.38
N HIS A 209 -4.16 22.61 -15.39
CA HIS A 209 -3.06 21.65 -15.58
C HIS A 209 -3.51 20.22 -15.93
N ALA A 210 -4.64 19.77 -15.38
CA ALA A 210 -5.18 18.46 -15.72
C ALA A 210 -5.77 18.45 -17.14
N LEU A 211 -6.46 19.53 -17.53
CA LEU A 211 -7.02 19.66 -18.88
C LEU A 211 -5.91 19.80 -19.92
N ASP A 212 -4.87 20.57 -19.61
CA ASP A 212 -3.68 20.75 -20.45
C ASP A 212 -2.90 19.44 -20.60
N ALA A 213 -2.76 18.66 -19.52
CA ALA A 213 -2.16 17.33 -19.58
C ALA A 213 -3.00 16.35 -20.42
N VAL A 214 -4.33 16.37 -20.28
CA VAL A 214 -5.23 15.56 -21.10
C VAL A 214 -5.16 15.99 -22.57
N LEU A 215 -5.11 17.29 -22.86
CA LEU A 215 -4.98 17.81 -24.23
C LEU A 215 -3.61 17.48 -24.85
N LEU A 216 -2.54 17.43 -24.06
CA LEU A 216 -1.23 16.96 -24.52
C LEU A 216 -1.27 15.47 -24.86
N LEU A 217 -1.84 14.65 -23.97
CA LEU A 217 -1.97 13.21 -24.22
C LEU A 217 -2.85 12.91 -25.45
N LEU A 218 -3.91 13.69 -25.68
CA LEU A 218 -4.77 13.55 -26.86
C LEU A 218 -4.09 13.94 -28.18
N LYS A 219 -3.04 14.77 -28.14
CA LYS A 219 -2.29 15.17 -29.34
C LYS A 219 -1.33 14.08 -29.84
N ASP A 220 -0.96 13.15 -28.97
CA ASP A 220 -0.03 12.06 -29.28
C ASP A 220 -0.74 10.78 -29.76
N LEU A 221 -2.08 10.78 -29.83
CA LEU A 221 -2.91 9.65 -30.28
C LEU A 221 -3.15 9.66 -31.80
N ASP A 222 -3.30 8.48 -32.39
CA ASP A 222 -3.70 8.32 -33.79
C ASP A 222 -5.24 8.37 -33.98
N GLU A 223 -5.70 8.32 -35.24
CA GLU A 223 -7.12 8.50 -35.59
C GLU A 223 -8.02 7.39 -35.00
N GLU A 224 -7.50 6.16 -34.90
CA GLU A 224 -8.23 5.03 -34.33
C GLU A 224 -8.33 5.15 -32.80
N GLU A 225 -7.24 5.49 -32.12
CA GLU A 225 -7.21 5.71 -30.67
C GLU A 225 -8.10 6.89 -30.25
N LEU A 226 -8.09 7.98 -31.03
CA LEU A 226 -8.94 9.14 -30.76
C LEU A 226 -10.44 8.79 -30.87
N HIS A 227 -10.82 7.91 -31.81
CA HIS A 227 -12.19 7.44 -31.95
C HIS A 227 -12.64 6.58 -30.76
N VAL A 228 -11.75 5.77 -30.18
CA VAL A 228 -12.02 5.00 -28.96
C VAL A 228 -12.26 5.94 -27.77
N VAL A 229 -11.42 6.95 -27.58
CA VAL A 229 -11.58 7.94 -26.51
C VAL A 229 -12.89 8.72 -26.67
N HIS A 230 -13.24 9.12 -27.89
CA HIS A 230 -14.52 9.77 -28.19
C HIS A 230 -15.73 8.88 -27.84
N THR A 231 -15.70 7.61 -28.24
CA THR A 231 -16.78 6.66 -27.94
C THR A 231 -16.93 6.41 -26.43
N ALA A 232 -15.81 6.25 -25.72
CA ALA A 232 -15.80 6.05 -24.28
C ALA A 232 -16.32 7.29 -23.51
N THR A 233 -15.94 8.49 -23.94
CA THR A 233 -16.43 9.74 -23.33
C THR A 233 -17.90 9.97 -23.61
N GLN A 234 -18.39 9.66 -24.82
CA GLN A 234 -19.80 9.74 -25.16
C GLN A 234 -20.65 8.76 -24.35
N ASN A 235 -20.20 7.51 -24.19
CA ASN A 235 -20.89 6.52 -23.36
C ASN A 235 -20.96 6.97 -21.89
N ARG A 236 -19.86 7.53 -21.36
CA ARG A 236 -19.86 8.07 -19.99
C ARG A 236 -20.80 9.26 -19.83
N LEU A 237 -20.87 10.16 -20.82
CA LEU A 237 -21.81 11.29 -20.80
C LEU A 237 -23.26 10.82 -20.82
N GLN A 238 -23.58 9.80 -21.62
CA GLN A 238 -24.91 9.19 -21.65
C GLN A 238 -25.31 8.59 -20.29
N ILE A 239 -24.39 7.89 -19.62
CA ILE A 239 -24.62 7.35 -18.27
C ILE A 239 -24.93 8.47 -17.28
N TYR A 240 -24.16 9.57 -17.29
CA TYR A 240 -24.43 10.72 -16.42
C TYR A 240 -25.78 11.39 -16.70
N THR A 241 -26.20 11.48 -17.97
CA THR A 241 -27.53 12.02 -18.32
C THR A 241 -28.68 11.12 -17.85
N LEU A 242 -28.52 9.79 -17.99
CA LEU A 242 -29.51 8.81 -17.52
C LEU A 242 -29.65 8.81 -16.00
N ASP A 243 -28.54 8.95 -15.27
CA ASP A 243 -28.56 9.06 -13.81
C ASP A 243 -29.19 10.38 -13.34
N SER A 244 -28.93 11.49 -14.04
CA SER A 244 -29.58 12.78 -13.76
C SER A 244 -31.10 12.74 -13.98
N GLU A 245 -31.57 12.07 -15.03
CA GLU A 245 -33.00 11.86 -15.28
C GLU A 245 -33.65 10.91 -14.26
N ARG A 246 -32.92 9.92 -13.73
CA ARG A 246 -33.39 9.06 -12.64
C ARG A 246 -33.53 9.83 -11.32
N LEU A 247 -32.59 10.71 -10.98
CA LEU A 247 -32.66 11.52 -9.77
C LEU A 247 -33.85 12.51 -9.82
N THR A 248 -34.11 13.12 -10.98
CA THR A 248 -35.22 14.09 -11.13
C THR A 248 -36.60 13.42 -11.06
N LYS A 249 -36.77 12.22 -11.63
CA LYS A 249 -38.01 11.43 -11.48
C LYS A 249 -38.27 11.00 -10.03
N THR A 250 -37.21 10.64 -9.29
CA THR A 250 -37.34 10.21 -7.89
C THR A 250 -37.78 11.37 -6.99
N GLN A 251 -37.27 12.59 -7.23
CA GLN A 251 -37.65 13.79 -6.46
C GLN A 251 -39.08 14.27 -6.76
N GLN A 252 -39.58 14.13 -7.99
CA GLN A 252 -40.98 14.44 -8.31
C GLN A 252 -41.96 13.45 -7.64
N THR A 253 -41.57 12.18 -7.54
CA THR A 253 -42.41 11.15 -6.92
C THR A 253 -42.54 11.36 -5.39
N GLN A 254 -41.46 11.80 -4.73
CA GLN A 254 -41.48 12.16 -3.31
C GLN A 254 -42.31 13.43 -3.01
N LYS A 255 -42.20 14.47 -3.84
CA LYS A 255 -43.00 15.71 -3.65
C LYS A 255 -44.51 15.50 -3.80
N THR A 256 -44.93 14.52 -4.58
CA THR A 256 -46.36 14.25 -4.78
C THR A 256 -46.97 13.46 -3.61
N ALA A 257 -46.15 12.70 -2.87
CA ALA A 257 -46.59 11.94 -1.70
C ALA A 257 -46.76 12.80 -0.43
N GLU A 258 -46.01 13.90 -0.28
CA GLU A 258 -46.11 14.79 0.88
C GLU A 258 -47.28 15.79 0.82
N ILE A 259 -47.96 15.94 -0.32
CA ILE A 259 -49.10 16.87 -0.48
C ILE A 259 -50.44 16.18 -0.15
N GLN A 260 -50.46 14.86 0.06
CA GLN A 260 -51.68 14.08 0.34
C GLN A 260 -51.82 13.60 1.80
N HIS A 261 -51.09 14.19 2.75
CA HIS A 261 -51.24 13.89 4.19
C HIS A 261 -51.61 15.12 5.03
#